data_AF-A0A840GN99-F1
#
_entry.id   AF-A0A840GN99-F1
#
_cell.length_a   1.000
_cell.length_b   1.000
_cell.length_c   1.000
_cell.angle_alpha   90.00
_cell.angle_beta   90.00
_cell.angle_gamma   90.00
#
_symmetry.space_group_name_H-M   'P 1'
#
loop_
_entity.id
_entity.type
_entity.pdbx_description
1 polymer ?
#
loop_
_entity_poly.entity_id
_entity_poly.type
_entity_poly.pdbx_seq_one_letter_code
_entity_poly.pdbx_strand_id
1 'polypeptide(L)'
;MAKHTTVLDVVERHLQFPRSRSGGVSRRLQENGLLPTGLRTAAPDLDEDQVIDLVIALASDVTLHEAADAVRAFHRMTPGGVHLEGAPQTIPNAPIAVSILVEDARAGVAVPMQERSVA
;
A
#
# COMPACT_ATOMS: atom_id res chain seq x y z
N MET A 1 1.12 -13.80 4.12
CA MET A 1 0.17 -13.20 5.09
C MET A 1 0.91 -12.92 6.39
N ALA A 2 0.61 -11.79 7.04
CA ALA A 2 1.29 -11.34 8.25
C ALA A 2 0.27 -10.87 9.29
N LYS A 3 0.53 -11.12 10.58
CA LYS A 3 -0.36 -10.67 11.65
C LYS A 3 -0.45 -9.15 11.66
N HIS A 4 -1.68 -8.64 11.74
CA HIS A 4 -1.96 -7.20 11.80
C HIS A 4 -1.12 -6.44 12.83
N THR A 5 -0.95 -6.99 14.03
CA THR A 5 -0.11 -6.37 15.07
C THR A 5 1.36 -6.27 14.64
N THR A 6 1.90 -7.33 14.03
CA THR A 6 3.28 -7.37 13.53
C THR A 6 3.48 -6.36 12.41
N VAL A 7 2.52 -6.22 11.49
CA VAL A 7 2.58 -5.23 10.41
C VAL A 7 2.70 -3.82 11.00
N LEU A 8 1.88 -3.50 12.00
CA LEU A 8 1.91 -2.16 12.60
C LEU A 8 3.23 -1.88 13.36
N ASP A 9 3.84 -2.90 13.96
CA ASP A 9 5.16 -2.77 14.62
C ASP A 9 6.28 -2.55 13.59
N VAL A 10 6.23 -3.25 12.46
CA VAL A 10 7.18 -3.08 11.34
C VAL A 10 7.03 -1.70 10.71
N VAL A 11 5.80 -1.23 10.50
CA VAL A 11 5.50 0.11 9.97
C VAL A 11 6.09 1.20 10.88
N GLU A 12 5.93 1.08 12.20
CA GLU A 12 6.54 2.03 13.13
C GLU A 12 8.07 1.99 13.08
N ARG A 13 8.66 0.79 13.08
CA ARG A 13 10.11 0.62 13.12
C ARG A 13 10.81 1.05 11.83
N HIS A 14 10.21 0.78 10.68
CA HIS A 14 10.87 0.92 9.38
C HIS A 14 10.34 2.07 8.53
N LEU A 15 9.08 2.46 8.68
CA LEU A 15 8.47 3.57 7.95
C LEU A 15 8.24 4.80 8.82
N GLN A 16 8.59 4.72 10.11
CA GLN A 16 8.53 5.82 11.07
C GLN A 16 7.13 6.42 11.28
N PHE A 17 6.07 5.70 10.92
CA PHE A 17 4.70 6.09 11.24
C PHE A 17 4.37 5.70 12.70
N PRO A 18 3.98 6.65 13.57
CA PRO A 18 3.71 6.35 14.98
C PRO A 18 2.63 5.28 15.18
N ARG A 19 2.78 4.41 16.19
CA ARG A 19 1.82 3.33 16.49
C ARG A 19 0.37 3.80 16.65
N SER A 20 0.19 4.97 17.26
CA SER A 20 -1.13 5.59 17.44
C SER A 20 -1.81 5.90 16.10
N ARG A 21 -1.04 6.45 15.14
CA ARG A 21 -1.54 6.83 13.82
C ARG A 21 -1.87 5.58 13.00
N SER A 22 -0.96 4.62 12.94
CA SER A 22 -1.17 3.37 12.21
C SER A 22 -2.31 2.52 12.80
N GLY A 23 -2.46 2.50 14.12
CA GLY A 23 -3.61 1.87 14.79
C GLY A 23 -4.94 2.56 14.45
N GLY A 24 -4.99 3.90 14.49
CA GLY A 24 -6.18 4.67 14.16
C GLY A 24 -6.61 4.54 12.69
N VAL A 25 -5.65 4.64 11.77
CA VAL A 25 -5.89 4.45 10.32
C VAL A 25 -6.34 3.02 10.05
N SER A 26 -5.68 2.04 10.63
CA SER A 26 -6.03 0.64 10.39
C SER A 26 -7.44 0.31 10.88
N ARG A 27 -7.83 0.80 12.06
CA ARG A 27 -9.20 0.67 12.55
C ARG A 27 -10.20 1.29 11.58
N ARG A 28 -9.91 2.46 11.03
CA ARG A 28 -10.80 3.09 10.05
C ARG A 28 -10.96 2.26 8.79
N LEU A 29 -9.87 1.67 8.28
CA LEU A 29 -9.93 0.81 7.11
C LEU A 29 -10.74 -0.47 7.39
N GLN A 30 -10.65 -1.03 8.60
CA GLN A 30 -11.51 -2.15 9.05
C GLN A 30 -12.99 -1.78 9.07
N GLU A 31 -13.34 -0.61 9.63
CA GLU A 31 -14.72 -0.09 9.65
C GLU A 31 -15.30 0.14 8.24
N ASN A 32 -14.44 0.31 7.24
CA ASN A 32 -14.82 0.52 5.84
C ASN A 32 -14.70 -0.76 4.99
N GLY A 33 -14.38 -1.91 5.59
CA GLY A 33 -14.25 -3.20 4.90
C GLY A 33 -13.01 -3.33 4.01
N LEU A 34 -12.03 -2.42 4.13
CA LEU A 34 -10.77 -2.46 3.37
C LEU A 34 -9.71 -3.32 4.06
N LEU A 35 -9.78 -3.48 5.38
CA LEU A 35 -8.95 -4.42 6.13
C LEU A 35 -9.82 -5.45 6.86
N PRO A 36 -9.34 -6.68 7.03
CA PRO A 36 -10.05 -7.68 7.83
C PRO A 36 -10.12 -7.24 9.29
N THR A 37 -11.28 -7.48 9.90
CA THR A 37 -11.50 -7.25 11.32
C THR A 37 -11.25 -8.55 12.08
N GLY A 38 -10.39 -8.51 13.09
CA GLY A 38 -10.14 -9.65 13.95
C GLY A 38 -11.31 -9.96 14.87
N LEU A 39 -11.40 -11.22 15.31
CA LEU A 39 -12.26 -11.60 16.43
C LEU A 39 -11.62 -11.11 17.75
N ARG A 40 -12.42 -10.94 18.81
CA ARG A 40 -11.93 -10.46 20.12
C ARG A 40 -10.73 -11.24 20.68
N THR A 41 -10.56 -12.48 20.25
CA THR A 41 -9.52 -13.41 20.73
C THR A 41 -8.29 -13.49 19.83
N ALA A 42 -8.29 -12.91 18.62
CA ALA A 42 -7.17 -13.01 17.69
C ALA A 42 -7.10 -11.82 16.71
N ALA A 43 -5.90 -11.25 16.57
CA ALA A 43 -5.62 -10.28 15.53
C ALA A 43 -5.77 -10.93 14.13
N PRO A 44 -6.34 -10.23 13.15
CA PRO A 44 -6.51 -10.78 11.81
C PRO A 44 -5.15 -10.86 11.10
N ASP A 45 -5.05 -11.77 10.14
CA ASP A 45 -3.92 -11.80 9.21
C ASP A 45 -4.21 -10.84 8.05
N LEU A 46 -3.18 -10.08 7.65
CA LEU A 46 -3.19 -9.23 6.47
C LEU A 46 -2.50 -9.94 5.31
N ASP A 47 -3.12 -9.88 4.13
CA ASP A 47 -2.42 -10.15 2.88
C ASP A 47 -1.59 -8.94 2.43
N GLU A 48 -0.94 -9.08 1.29
CA GLU A 48 -0.05 -8.07 0.75
C GLU A 48 -0.78 -6.81 0.30
N ASP A 49 -1.91 -6.95 -0.39
CA ASP A 49 -2.73 -5.83 -0.86
C ASP A 49 -3.23 -5.01 0.33
N GLN A 50 -3.61 -5.67 1.42
CA GLN A 50 -4.03 -5.03 2.66
C GLN A 50 -2.89 -4.30 3.39
N VAL A 51 -1.67 -4.82 3.32
CA VAL A 51 -0.50 -4.10 3.83
C VAL A 51 -0.23 -2.85 2.99
N ILE A 52 -0.35 -2.96 1.67
CA ILE A 52 -0.19 -1.83 0.73
C ILE A 52 -1.27 -0.76 1.00
N ASP A 53 -2.52 -1.15 1.18
CA ASP A 53 -3.63 -0.23 1.50
C ASP A 53 -3.39 0.55 2.80
N LEU A 54 -2.87 -0.12 3.83
CA LEU A 54 -2.49 0.54 5.07
C LEU A 54 -1.38 1.57 4.84
N VAL A 55 -0.35 1.24 4.05
CA VAL A 55 0.75 2.14 3.73
C VAL A 55 0.28 3.33 2.90
N ILE A 56 -0.58 3.11 1.91
CA ILE A 56 -1.18 4.17 1.08
C ILE A 56 -1.95 5.15 1.97
N ALA A 57 -2.81 4.64 2.86
CA ALA A 57 -3.59 5.48 3.77
C ALA A 57 -2.69 6.31 4.70
N LEU A 58 -1.58 5.74 5.18
CA LEU A 58 -0.61 6.45 6.02
C LEU A 58 0.18 7.51 5.25
N ALA A 59 0.64 7.17 4.05
CA ALA A 59 1.43 8.05 3.20
C ALA A 59 0.62 9.20 2.60
N SER A 60 -0.70 9.04 2.48
CA SER A 60 -1.60 10.08 1.97
C SER A 60 -1.77 11.26 2.94
N ASP A 61 -1.35 11.11 4.20
CA ASP A 61 -1.46 12.09 5.28
C ASP A 61 -2.83 12.81 5.41
N VAL A 62 -3.91 12.09 5.08
CA VAL A 62 -5.28 12.61 5.15
C VAL A 62 -5.87 12.49 6.55
N THR A 63 -6.99 13.16 6.81
CA THR A 63 -7.70 12.97 8.08
C THR A 63 -8.20 11.52 8.22
N LEU A 64 -8.45 11.07 9.46
CA LEU A 64 -8.90 9.68 9.68
C LEU A 64 -10.21 9.36 8.93
N HIS A 65 -11.13 10.31 8.77
CA HIS A 65 -12.38 10.01 8.06
C HIS A 65 -12.17 9.84 6.54
N GLU A 66 -11.12 10.46 5.98
CA GLU A 66 -10.74 10.40 4.56
C GLU A 66 -9.87 9.21 4.19
N ALA A 67 -9.26 8.53 5.16
CA ALA A 67 -8.28 7.46 4.92
C ALA A 67 -8.78 6.38 3.94
N ALA A 68 -10.03 5.94 4.09
CA ALA A 68 -10.63 4.95 3.19
C ALA A 68 -10.83 5.51 1.76
N ASP A 69 -11.19 6.78 1.64
CA ASP A 69 -11.42 7.41 0.34
C ASP A 69 -10.11 7.72 -0.38
N ALA A 70 -9.04 8.02 0.36
CA ALA A 70 -7.69 8.15 -0.19
C ALA A 70 -7.20 6.82 -0.80
N VAL A 71 -7.37 5.70 -0.10
CA VAL A 71 -7.07 4.37 -0.64
C VAL A 71 -7.89 4.11 -1.91
N ARG A 72 -9.22 4.29 -1.86
CA ARG A 72 -10.07 4.09 -3.04
C ARG A 72 -9.70 5.02 -4.20
N ALA A 73 -9.28 6.26 -3.91
CA ALA A 73 -8.81 7.19 -4.92
C ALA A 73 -7.52 6.67 -5.57
N PHE A 74 -6.57 6.20 -4.78
CA PHE A 74 -5.36 5.55 -5.26
C PHE A 74 -5.68 4.35 -6.17
N HIS A 75 -6.59 3.47 -5.75
CA HIS A 75 -7.06 2.32 -6.55
C HIS A 75 -7.68 2.70 -7.90
N ARG A 76 -8.18 3.93 -8.05
CA ARG A 76 -8.74 4.46 -9.30
C ARG A 76 -7.72 5.22 -10.14
N MET A 77 -6.55 5.53 -9.60
CA MET A 77 -5.51 6.24 -10.35
C MET A 77 -4.94 5.32 -11.43
N THR A 78 -4.79 5.87 -12.63
CA THR A 78 -4.01 5.24 -13.69
C THR A 78 -2.53 5.36 -13.31
N PRO A 79 -1.72 4.29 -13.38
CA PRO A 79 -0.28 4.37 -13.14
C PRO A 79 0.36 5.44 -14.03
N GLY A 80 1.01 6.44 -13.43
CA GLY A 80 1.67 7.51 -14.18
C GLY A 80 3.03 7.06 -14.70
N GLY A 81 3.20 7.04 -16.03
CA GLY A 81 4.53 7.00 -16.67
C GLY A 81 4.79 5.88 -17.69
N VAL A 82 3.87 4.95 -17.92
CA VAL A 82 4.06 3.86 -18.88
C VAL A 82 3.57 4.29 -20.27
N HIS A 83 4.41 4.19 -21.30
CA HIS A 83 3.94 4.28 -22.69
C HIS A 83 2.97 3.12 -22.95
N LEU A 84 1.70 3.45 -23.18
CA LEU A 84 0.62 2.47 -23.34
C LEU A 84 0.51 1.95 -24.80
N GLU A 85 1.37 2.40 -25.70
CA GLU A 85 1.41 1.90 -27.08
C GLU A 85 1.84 0.43 -27.10
N GLY A 86 0.94 -0.45 -27.53
CA GLY A 86 1.17 -1.91 -27.55
C GLY A 86 0.81 -2.63 -26.25
N ALA A 87 0.37 -1.90 -25.22
CA ALA A 87 -0.12 -2.52 -24.00
C ALA A 87 -1.51 -3.16 -24.21
N PRO A 88 -1.84 -4.26 -23.51
CA PRO A 88 -3.18 -4.85 -23.55
C PRO A 88 -4.26 -3.80 -23.23
N GLN A 89 -5.46 -3.92 -23.81
CA GLN A 89 -6.57 -2.97 -23.60
C GLN A 89 -6.99 -2.80 -22.12
N THR A 90 -6.44 -3.61 -21.23
CA THR A 90 -6.60 -3.50 -19.78
C THR A 90 -5.21 -3.42 -19.16
N ILE A 91 -4.68 -2.21 -18.99
CA ILE A 91 -3.59 -1.98 -18.05
C ILE A 91 -4.22 -1.76 -16.69
N PRO A 92 -3.86 -2.56 -15.70
CA PRO A 92 -4.55 -2.51 -14.45
C PRO A 92 -3.96 -1.39 -13.58
N ASN A 93 -4.82 -0.86 -12.73
CA ASN A 93 -4.71 0.35 -11.91
C ASN A 93 -3.41 0.52 -11.08
N ALA A 94 -3.22 1.70 -10.47
CA ALA A 94 -2.07 2.05 -9.62
C ALA A 94 -1.64 0.99 -8.57
N PRO A 95 -2.55 0.20 -7.95
CA PRO A 95 -2.18 -0.93 -7.12
C PRO A 95 -1.19 -1.89 -7.78
N ILE A 96 -1.33 -2.16 -9.07
CA ILE A 96 -0.45 -3.12 -9.76
C ILE A 96 0.92 -2.55 -10.04
N ALA A 97 1.06 -1.23 -10.21
CA ALA A 97 2.38 -0.62 -10.25
C ALA A 97 3.12 -0.80 -8.92
N VAL A 98 2.42 -0.72 -7.79
CA VAL A 98 3.00 -1.00 -6.47
C VAL A 98 3.28 -2.49 -6.31
N SER A 99 2.37 -3.38 -6.69
CA SER A 99 2.61 -4.83 -6.61
C SER A 99 3.81 -5.27 -7.47
N ILE A 100 4.02 -4.67 -8.65
CA ILE A 100 5.22 -4.90 -9.48
C ILE A 100 6.47 -4.45 -8.73
N LEU A 101 6.48 -3.24 -8.13
CA LEU A 101 7.62 -2.76 -7.34
C LEU A 101 7.90 -3.63 -6.11
N VAL A 102 6.85 -4.16 -5.47
CA VAL A 102 6.99 -5.06 -4.32
C VAL A 102 7.56 -6.41 -4.77
N GLU A 103 7.11 -6.94 -5.91
CA GLU A 103 7.66 -8.16 -6.49
C GLU A 103 9.12 -7.96 -6.92
N ASP A 104 9.47 -6.84 -7.54
CA ASP A 104 10.85 -6.48 -7.89
C ASP A 104 11.73 -6.38 -6.63
N ALA A 105 11.23 -5.77 -5.56
CA ALA A 105 11.92 -5.68 -4.27
C ALA A 105 12.10 -7.05 -3.61
N ARG A 106 11.13 -7.96 -3.73
CA ARG A 106 11.22 -9.35 -3.24
C ARG A 106 12.20 -10.18 -4.04
N ALA A 107 12.21 -10.00 -5.35
CA ALA A 107 13.11 -10.70 -6.26
C ALA A 107 14.57 -10.19 -6.15
N GLY A 108 14.81 -9.10 -5.40
CA GLY A 108 16.13 -8.51 -5.23
C GLY A 108 16.66 -7.88 -6.53
N VAL A 109 15.76 -7.48 -7.44
CA VAL A 109 16.16 -6.85 -8.69
C VAL A 109 16.61 -5.43 -8.39
N ALA A 110 17.92 -5.20 -8.50
CA ALA A 110 18.47 -3.85 -8.45
C ALA A 110 17.79 -3.01 -9.53
N VAL A 111 17.08 -1.95 -9.12
CA VAL A 111 16.58 -0.91 -10.03
C VAL A 111 17.80 -0.42 -10.82
N PRO A 112 17.88 -0.62 -12.15
CA PRO A 112 18.96 -0.04 -12.92
C PRO A 112 18.83 1.47 -12.80
N MET A 113 19.79 2.09 -12.12
CA MET A 113 19.94 3.53 -12.07
C MET A 113 20.21 3.97 -13.51
N GLN A 114 19.14 4.28 -14.23
CA GLN A 114 19.22 4.70 -15.63
C GLN A 114 19.99 6.01 -15.63
N GLU A 115 21.23 5.93 -16.12
CA GLU A 115 22.17 7.04 -16.22
C GLU A 115 21.44 8.23 -16.84
N ARG A 116 21.39 9.32 -16.07
CA ARG A 116 21.07 10.63 -16.62
C ARG A 116 22.20 11.02 -17.56
N SER A 117 22.09 10.58 -18.81
CA SER A 117 22.72 11.22 -19.95
C SER A 117 22.13 12.62 -20.07
N VAL A 118 22.87 13.62 -19.61
CA VAL A 118 22.65 15.01 -19.99
C VAL A 118 24.00 15.63 -20.36
N ALA A 119 24.15 15.81 -21.67
CA ALA A 119 25.10 16.67 -22.41
C ALA A 119 26.60 16.32 -22.33
#